data_AF-A0AAX6RS04-F1
#
_entry.id   AF-A0AAX6RS04-F1
#
_cell.length_a   1.000
_cell.length_b   1.000
_cell.length_c   1.000
_cell.angle_alpha   90.00
_cell.angle_beta   90.00
_cell.angle_gamma   90.00
#
_symmetry.space_group_name_H-M   'P 1'
#
loop_
_entity.id
_entity.type
_entity.pdbx_description
1 polymer ?
#
loop_
_entity_poly.entity_id
_entity_poly.type
_entity_poly.pdbx_seq_one_letter_code
_entity_poly.pdbx_strand_id
1 'polypeptide(L)'
;MPPLLLLLTFLLPPEAGTGDHLGGHEAKPHSRPYMAFVSFLVGKKRKRCDGVLVQEEFVLTAAHCKGSSVKVTLGAHNIKKPEKTQQVTFVTKAIAHPDYDCNTLFNDIMLLQGDSGAPLVCNNMVQGIFSGGKEHGRPPGVFTKVSHFLPWVKSTTKHF
;
A
#
# COMPACT_ATOMS: atom_id res chain seq x y z
N MET A 1 -19.54 65.31 3.74
CA MET A 1 -18.37 65.04 4.61
C MET A 1 -18.59 63.69 5.27
N PRO A 2 -17.75 62.69 4.96
CA PRO A 2 -17.73 61.37 5.61
C PRO A 2 -16.92 61.48 6.93
N PRO A 3 -16.44 60.40 7.57
CA PRO A 3 -17.01 59.09 7.92
C PRO A 3 -16.78 58.80 9.44
N LEU A 4 -17.27 57.68 10.00
CA LEU A 4 -16.44 56.87 10.93
C LEU A 4 -17.09 55.50 11.19
N LEU A 5 -16.21 54.51 11.35
CA LEU A 5 -16.42 53.14 11.84
C LEU A 5 -17.13 52.15 10.90
N LEU A 6 -16.32 51.37 10.17
CA LEU A 6 -16.20 49.92 10.38
C LEU A 6 -15.10 49.37 9.44
N LEU A 7 -13.86 49.46 9.92
CA LEU A 7 -12.71 48.69 9.43
C LEU A 7 -12.62 47.45 10.32
N LEU A 8 -12.88 46.27 9.73
CA LEU A 8 -12.32 44.94 10.06
C LEU A 8 -13.25 43.85 9.50
N THR A 9 -13.41 43.83 8.18
CA THR A 9 -14.01 42.69 7.48
C THR A 9 -12.92 41.96 6.70
N PHE A 10 -12.63 40.75 7.19
CA PHE A 10 -11.99 39.63 6.48
C PHE A 10 -10.51 39.76 6.10
N LEU A 11 -9.63 39.53 7.09
CA LEU A 11 -8.39 38.78 6.86
C LEU A 11 -8.69 37.27 6.99
N LEU A 12 -9.44 36.70 6.06
CA LEU A 12 -9.49 35.26 5.85
C LEU A 12 -9.02 35.01 4.41
N PRO A 13 -7.92 34.25 4.19
CA PRO A 13 -7.59 33.82 2.85
C PRO A 13 -8.77 33.01 2.30
N PRO A 14 -9.05 33.09 0.99
CA PRO A 14 -10.08 32.27 0.38
C PRO A 14 -9.68 30.80 0.57
N GLU A 15 -10.44 30.06 1.37
CA GLU A 15 -10.43 28.60 1.29
C GLU A 15 -10.94 28.22 -0.09
N ALA A 16 -10.01 28.10 -1.03
CA ALA A 16 -10.20 27.34 -2.24
C ALA A 16 -10.27 25.85 -1.84
N GLY A 17 -11.40 25.43 -1.30
CA GLY A 17 -11.69 24.05 -0.91
C GLY A 17 -12.89 23.55 -1.68
N THR A 18 -12.64 22.95 -2.85
CA THR A 18 -13.65 22.20 -3.59
C THR A 18 -14.17 21.07 -2.71
N GLY A 19 -15.50 20.98 -2.58
CA GLY A 19 -16.16 20.26 -1.50
C GLY A 19 -15.87 18.75 -1.41
N ASP A 20 -15.81 18.28 -0.17
CA ASP A 20 -16.09 16.90 0.24
C ASP A 20 -17.04 16.95 1.45
N HIS A 21 -18.20 16.30 1.34
CA HIS A 21 -19.32 16.40 2.29
C HIS A 21 -19.16 15.54 3.56
N LEU A 22 -17.93 15.20 3.93
CA LEU A 22 -17.59 14.53 5.18
C LEU A 22 -16.43 15.33 5.76
N GLY A 23 -16.61 15.99 6.92
CA GLY A 23 -15.70 16.97 7.53
C GLY A 23 -14.33 16.43 7.99
N GLY A 24 -13.67 15.64 7.15
CA GLY A 24 -12.30 15.24 7.32
C GLY A 24 -11.33 16.35 6.93
N HIS A 25 -10.07 16.16 7.31
CA HIS A 25 -8.94 16.95 6.88
C HIS A 25 -7.83 16.00 6.42
N GLU A 26 -6.89 16.52 5.63
CA GLU A 26 -5.75 15.75 5.17
C GLU A 26 -4.97 15.18 6.37
N ALA A 27 -4.74 13.86 6.37
CA ALA A 27 -3.94 13.23 7.41
C ALA A 27 -2.50 13.75 7.36
N LYS A 28 -1.82 13.83 8.52
CA LYS A 28 -0.39 14.11 8.53
C LYS A 28 0.35 13.03 7.70
N PRO A 29 1.26 13.41 6.78
CA PRO A 29 1.97 12.45 5.94
C PRO A 29 2.57 11.29 6.75
N HIS A 30 2.27 10.07 6.31
CA HIS A 30 2.77 8.82 6.87
C HIS A 30 2.43 8.56 8.35
N SER A 31 1.48 9.30 8.93
CA SER A 31 1.01 9.08 10.31
C SER A 31 0.27 7.76 10.53
N ARG A 32 -0.12 7.07 9.45
CA ARG A 32 -0.82 5.78 9.46
C ARG A 32 -0.05 4.77 8.59
N PRO A 33 1.10 4.25 9.06
CA PRO A 33 2.00 3.44 8.25
C PRO A 33 1.41 2.09 7.81
N TYR A 34 0.37 1.62 8.49
CA TYR A 34 -0.35 0.39 8.17
C TYR A 34 -1.38 0.54 7.03
N MET A 35 -1.68 1.76 6.57
CA MET A 35 -2.64 1.98 5.49
C MET A 35 -2.10 1.41 4.17
N ALA A 36 -2.92 0.59 3.52
CA ALA A 36 -2.59 -0.05 2.26
C ALA A 36 -3.57 0.41 1.18
N PHE A 37 -3.04 0.88 0.05
CA PHE A 37 -3.83 1.14 -1.14
C PHE A 37 -3.85 -0.13 -2.02
N VAL A 38 -5.03 -0.70 -2.23
CA VAL A 38 -5.21 -1.93 -3.01
C VAL A 38 -5.79 -1.59 -4.37
N SER A 39 -5.10 -1.96 -5.45
CA SER A 39 -5.54 -1.75 -6.83
C SER A 39 -5.60 -3.07 -7.58
N PHE A 40 -6.69 -3.33 -8.28
CA PHE A 40 -6.92 -4.59 -8.98
C PHE A 40 -7.73 -4.39 -10.26
N LEU A 41 -7.82 -5.42 -11.08
CA LEU A 41 -8.62 -5.45 -12.31
C LEU A 41 -9.88 -6.28 -12.11
N VAL A 42 -11.00 -5.76 -12.62
CA VAL A 42 -12.25 -6.49 -12.83
C VAL A 42 -12.60 -6.36 -14.30
N GLY A 43 -12.39 -7.43 -15.07
CA GLY A 43 -12.38 -7.36 -16.52
C GLY A 43 -11.27 -6.41 -17.01
N LYS A 44 -11.66 -5.36 -17.76
CA LYS A 44 -10.74 -4.31 -18.24
C LYS A 44 -10.72 -3.05 -17.35
N LYS A 45 -11.52 -3.01 -16.29
CA LYS A 45 -11.66 -1.82 -15.43
C LYS A 45 -10.78 -1.95 -14.20
N ARG A 46 -9.99 -0.90 -13.92
CA ARG A 46 -9.21 -0.81 -12.69
C ARG A 46 -10.08 -0.36 -11.53
N LYS A 47 -10.07 -1.14 -10.46
CA LYS A 47 -10.78 -0.89 -9.19
C LYS A 47 -9.78 -0.66 -8.08
N ARG A 48 -10.25 -0.05 -7.00
CA ARG A 48 -9.45 0.36 -5.85
C ARG A 48 -10.20 0.03 -4.59
N CYS A 49 -9.47 -0.40 -3.58
CA CYS A 49 -9.92 -0.57 -2.21
C CYS A 49 -8.82 -0.14 -1.26
N ASP A 50 -9.18 -0.02 0.01
CA ASP A 50 -8.22 0.15 1.09
C ASP A 50 -7.95 -1.19 1.78
N GLY A 51 -6.87 -1.21 2.55
CA GLY A 51 -6.51 -2.35 3.38
C GLY A 51 -5.62 -1.93 4.54
N VAL A 52 -5.34 -2.90 5.40
CA VAL A 52 -4.51 -2.73 6.59
C VAL A 52 -3.40 -3.76 6.58
N LEU A 53 -2.16 -3.33 6.67
CA LEU A 53 -1.03 -4.22 6.89
C LEU A 53 -1.13 -4.83 8.30
N VAL A 54 -1.36 -6.14 8.38
CA VAL A 54 -1.48 -6.86 9.65
C VAL A 54 -0.23 -7.66 9.99
N GLN A 55 0.57 -7.99 8.98
CA GLN A 55 1.89 -8.63 9.09
C GLN A 55 2.72 -8.27 7.83
N GLU A 56 4.04 -8.46 7.87
CA GLU A 56 4.99 -8.08 6.80
C GLU A 56 4.59 -8.52 5.37
N GLU A 57 3.81 -9.58 5.22
CA GLU A 57 3.32 -10.09 3.94
C GLU A 57 1.79 -10.13 3.82
N PHE A 58 1.06 -9.74 4.85
CA PHE A 58 -0.38 -9.90 4.93
C PHE A 58 -1.09 -8.55 5.08
N VAL A 59 -1.95 -8.28 4.11
CA VAL A 59 -2.85 -7.12 4.11
C VAL A 59 -4.28 -7.62 4.24
N LEU A 60 -4.97 -7.11 5.26
CA LEU A 60 -6.39 -7.37 5.47
C LEU A 60 -7.21 -6.36 4.64
N THR A 61 -8.22 -6.84 3.95
CA THR A 61 -9.16 -6.02 3.15
C THR A 61 -10.52 -6.71 3.08
N ALA A 62 -11.47 -6.11 2.36
CA ALA A 62 -12.78 -6.71 2.13
C ALA A 62 -12.71 -7.78 1.03
N ALA A 63 -13.51 -8.85 1.14
CA ALA A 63 -13.54 -9.93 0.16
C ALA A 63 -14.11 -9.50 -1.20
N HIS A 64 -15.03 -8.53 -1.21
CA HIS A 64 -15.54 -7.97 -2.46
C HIS A 64 -14.49 -7.20 -3.27
N CYS A 65 -13.33 -6.88 -2.67
CA CYS A 65 -12.18 -6.28 -3.35
C CYS A 65 -11.33 -7.28 -4.15
N LYS A 66 -11.82 -8.52 -4.32
CA LYS A 66 -11.17 -9.54 -5.12
C LYS A 66 -11.16 -9.17 -6.60
N GLY A 67 -10.03 -9.44 -7.27
CA GLY A 67 -9.88 -9.27 -8.71
C GLY A 67 -8.57 -9.88 -9.21
N SER A 68 -8.20 -9.57 -10.45
CA SER A 68 -6.92 -9.98 -11.04
C SER A 68 -5.86 -8.87 -10.96
N SER A 69 -4.58 -9.24 -11.11
CA SER A 69 -3.44 -8.31 -11.09
C SER A 69 -3.46 -7.39 -9.85
N VAL A 70 -3.76 -7.96 -8.68
CA VAL A 70 -3.88 -7.18 -7.44
C VAL A 70 -2.51 -6.66 -7.03
N LYS A 71 -2.45 -5.36 -6.79
CA LYS A 71 -1.29 -4.58 -6.38
C LYS A 71 -1.61 -3.88 -5.07
N VAL A 72 -0.72 -3.99 -4.11
CA VAL A 72 -0.77 -3.25 -2.86
C VAL A 72 0.33 -2.19 -2.86
N THR A 73 -0.03 -0.96 -2.52
CA THR A 73 0.91 0.13 -2.24
C THR A 73 0.85 0.52 -0.77
N LEU A 74 1.98 0.39 -0.07
CA LEU A 74 2.16 0.83 1.32
C LEU A 74 2.99 2.12 1.35
N GLY A 75 2.93 2.85 2.47
CA GLY A 75 3.79 4.03 2.70
C GLY A 75 3.45 5.26 1.83
N ALA A 76 2.31 5.23 1.13
CA ALA A 76 1.82 6.37 0.36
C ALA A 76 1.16 7.42 1.26
N HIS A 77 1.37 8.70 0.94
CA HIS A 77 0.53 9.80 1.37
C HIS A 77 -0.28 10.34 0.19
N ASN A 78 0.38 10.59 -0.94
CA ASN A 78 -0.26 10.94 -2.21
C ASN A 78 -0.06 9.85 -3.27
N ILE A 79 -1.09 9.02 -3.48
CA ILE A 79 -1.04 7.88 -4.41
C ILE A 79 -0.84 8.28 -5.89
N LYS A 80 -1.07 9.55 -6.25
CA LYS A 80 -0.86 10.04 -7.63
C LYS A 80 0.60 10.45 -7.88
N LYS A 81 1.40 10.65 -6.83
CA LYS A 81 2.81 11.05 -6.93
C LYS A 81 3.72 9.85 -6.65
N PRO A 82 4.85 9.73 -7.35
CA PRO A 82 5.87 8.77 -6.99
C PRO A 82 6.62 9.25 -5.74
N GLU A 83 6.25 8.73 -4.58
CA GLU A 83 6.92 9.04 -3.31
C GLU A 83 7.98 7.98 -3.00
N LYS A 84 9.15 8.38 -2.49
CA LYS A 84 10.23 7.44 -2.14
C LYS A 84 9.86 6.45 -1.03
N THR A 85 8.83 6.77 -0.25
CA THR A 85 8.30 5.93 0.84
C THR A 85 7.35 4.85 0.34
N GLN A 86 6.88 4.93 -0.92
CA GLN A 86 5.94 3.97 -1.47
C GLN A 86 6.61 2.64 -1.74
N GLN A 87 6.02 1.58 -1.21
CA GLN A 87 6.40 0.20 -1.50
C GLN A 87 5.25 -0.48 -2.23
N VAL A 88 5.54 -1.05 -3.40
CA VAL A 88 4.54 -1.65 -4.27
C VAL A 88 4.80 -3.13 -4.38
N THR A 89 3.85 -3.94 -3.92
CA THR A 89 3.92 -5.41 -3.93
C THR A 89 2.75 -5.98 -4.70
N PHE A 90 2.99 -7.02 -5.49
CA PHE A 90 1.93 -7.79 -6.14
C PHE A 90 1.44 -8.89 -5.21
N VAL A 91 0.13 -9.14 -5.21
CA VAL A 91 -0.46 -10.21 -4.40
C VAL A 91 -0.31 -11.54 -5.13
N THR A 92 0.20 -12.54 -4.42
CA THR A 92 0.32 -13.93 -4.92
C THR A 92 -0.90 -14.76 -4.55
N LYS A 93 -1.51 -14.49 -3.39
CA LYS A 93 -2.67 -15.24 -2.89
C LYS A 93 -3.69 -14.31 -2.25
N ALA A 94 -4.94 -14.47 -2.65
CA ALA A 94 -6.09 -13.78 -2.08
C ALA A 94 -6.99 -14.81 -1.39
N ILE A 95 -7.07 -14.73 -0.06
CA ILE A 95 -7.72 -15.70 0.82
C ILE A 95 -8.95 -15.04 1.43
N ALA A 96 -10.09 -15.12 0.75
CA ALA A 96 -11.37 -14.67 1.29
C ALA A 96 -11.83 -15.62 2.40
N HIS A 97 -12.67 -15.12 3.30
CA HIS A 97 -13.37 -15.97 4.27
C HIS A 97 -14.09 -17.11 3.54
N PRO A 98 -14.00 -18.37 4.01
CA PRO A 98 -14.61 -19.52 3.34
C PRO A 98 -16.12 -19.37 3.15
N ASP A 99 -16.77 -18.73 4.12
CA ASP A 99 -18.22 -18.48 4.11
C ASP A 99 -18.59 -17.08 3.58
N TYR A 100 -17.74 -16.46 2.74
CA TYR A 100 -18.06 -15.19 2.09
C TYR A 100 -19.19 -15.37 1.07
N ASP A 101 -20.25 -14.59 1.23
CA ASP A 101 -21.39 -14.55 0.30
C ASP A 101 -21.41 -13.22 -0.46
N CYS A 102 -21.25 -13.30 -1.79
CA CYS A 102 -21.20 -12.12 -2.64
C CYS A 102 -22.56 -11.44 -2.87
N ASN A 103 -23.68 -12.09 -2.53
CA ASN A 103 -25.02 -11.51 -2.66
C ASN A 103 -25.40 -10.71 -1.41
N THR A 104 -25.06 -11.24 -0.23
CA THR A 104 -25.41 -10.64 1.06
C THR A 104 -24.28 -9.83 1.69
N LEU A 105 -23.05 -9.96 1.17
CA LEU A 105 -21.80 -9.43 1.74
C LEU A 105 -21.51 -9.99 3.15
N PHE A 106 -22.07 -11.15 3.48
CA PHE A 106 -21.73 -11.83 4.73
C PHE A 106 -20.28 -12.33 4.67
N ASN A 107 -19.55 -12.20 5.79
CA ASN A 107 -18.12 -12.51 5.89
C ASN A 107 -17.25 -11.84 4.83
N ASP A 108 -17.51 -10.56 4.55
CA ASP A 108 -16.76 -9.74 3.58
C ASP A 108 -15.36 -9.35 4.08
N ILE A 109 -14.50 -10.34 4.28
CA ILE A 109 -13.14 -10.19 4.77
C ILE A 109 -12.18 -11.11 4.00
N MET A 110 -11.00 -10.60 3.68
CA MET A 110 -9.99 -11.29 2.89
C MET A 110 -8.58 -10.90 3.29
N LEU A 111 -7.69 -11.88 3.32
CA LEU A 111 -6.25 -11.68 3.42
C LEU A 111 -5.61 -11.68 2.04
N LEU A 112 -4.81 -10.66 1.75
CA LEU A 112 -3.92 -10.59 0.61
C LEU A 112 -2.51 -10.94 1.08
N GLN A 113 -1.96 -12.00 0.52
CA GLN A 113 -0.57 -12.39 0.71
C GLN A 113 0.26 -11.81 -0.44
N GLY A 114 1.26 -10.98 -0.11
CA GLY A 114 2.19 -10.43 -1.08
C GLY A 114 3.12 -11.48 -1.69
N ASP A 115 3.80 -11.11 -2.78
CA ASP A 115 4.99 -11.82 -3.24
C ASP A 115 6.10 -11.55 -2.24
N SER A 116 6.69 -12.60 -1.68
CA SER A 116 7.63 -12.57 -0.57
C SER A 116 8.96 -11.83 -0.84
N GLY A 117 9.07 -11.01 -1.90
CA GLY A 117 10.23 -10.19 -2.29
C GLY A 117 10.76 -9.20 -1.24
N ALA A 118 10.25 -9.27 0.00
CA ALA A 118 10.86 -8.66 1.16
C ALA A 118 12.28 -9.21 1.38
N PRO A 119 13.23 -8.34 1.76
CA PRO A 119 14.56 -8.80 2.15
C PRO A 119 14.49 -9.69 3.39
N LEU A 120 15.15 -10.84 3.36
CA LEU A 120 15.46 -11.59 4.57
C LEU A 120 16.50 -10.81 5.36
N VAL A 121 16.08 -10.18 6.46
CA VAL A 121 16.96 -9.43 7.35
C VAL A 121 17.33 -10.29 8.55
N CYS A 122 18.63 -10.46 8.79
CA CYS A 122 19.15 -11.10 10.01
C CYS A 122 20.22 -10.20 10.63
N ASN A 123 20.15 -9.97 11.95
CA ASN A 123 21.06 -9.07 12.67
C ASN A 123 21.16 -7.68 12.00
N ASN A 124 20.02 -7.12 11.62
CA ASN A 124 19.89 -5.82 10.93
C ASN A 124 20.61 -5.74 9.57
N MET A 125 20.91 -6.86 8.92
CA MET A 125 21.55 -6.92 7.61
C MET A 125 20.71 -7.73 6.62
N VAL A 126 20.60 -7.25 5.38
CA VAL A 126 19.93 -7.98 4.30
C VAL A 126 20.78 -9.19 3.89
N GLN A 127 20.31 -10.39 4.22
CA GLN A 127 20.97 -11.66 3.92
C GLN A 127 20.41 -12.33 2.66
N GLY A 128 19.13 -12.14 2.39
CA GLY A 128 18.44 -12.83 1.30
C GLY A 128 17.41 -11.95 0.60
N ILE A 129 17.14 -12.25 -0.66
CA ILE A 129 16.00 -11.72 -1.41
C ILE A 129 15.15 -12.93 -1.78
N PHE A 130 13.86 -12.92 -1.48
CA PHE A 130 13.02 -14.06 -1.82
C PHE A 130 13.05 -14.34 -3.32
N SER A 131 13.19 -15.62 -3.67
CA SER A 131 13.32 -16.11 -5.03
C SER A 131 12.15 -17.00 -5.45
N GLY A 132 11.36 -17.52 -4.51
CA GLY A 132 10.25 -18.42 -4.79
C GLY A 132 10.03 -19.44 -3.68
N GLY A 133 8.97 -20.25 -3.76
CA GLY A 133 8.65 -21.25 -2.74
C GLY A 133 7.50 -22.14 -3.21
N LYS A 134 7.11 -23.12 -2.39
CA LYS A 134 5.94 -23.95 -2.71
C LYS A 134 4.69 -23.07 -2.82
N GLU A 135 3.78 -23.46 -3.72
CA GLU A 135 2.46 -22.83 -3.80
C GLU A 135 1.80 -22.79 -2.42
N HIS A 136 1.09 -21.68 -2.16
CA HIS A 136 0.43 -21.37 -0.88
C HIS A 136 1.34 -20.95 0.29
N GLY A 137 2.59 -20.55 0.05
CA GLY A 137 3.44 -19.96 1.10
C GLY A 137 3.84 -20.95 2.20
N ARG A 138 3.87 -22.25 1.90
CA ARG A 138 4.33 -23.27 2.86
C ARG A 138 5.85 -23.28 2.94
N PRO A 139 6.46 -23.30 4.14
CA PRO A 139 7.90 -23.44 4.30
C PRO A 139 8.42 -24.76 3.70
N PRO A 140 9.68 -24.79 3.22
CA PRO A 140 10.62 -23.67 3.15
C PRO A 140 10.39 -22.76 1.92
N GLY A 141 10.63 -21.45 2.09
CA GLY A 141 10.83 -20.50 0.99
C GLY A 141 12.28 -20.48 0.53
N VAL A 142 12.52 -20.19 -0.73
CA VAL A 142 13.84 -20.07 -1.37
C VAL A 142 14.23 -18.59 -1.43
N PHE A 143 15.44 -18.28 -0.96
CA PHE A 143 15.99 -16.93 -0.98
C PHE A 143 17.32 -16.91 -1.73
N THR A 144 17.47 -15.92 -2.62
CA THR A 144 18.74 -15.54 -3.22
C THR A 144 19.65 -14.95 -2.16
N LYS A 145 20.79 -15.59 -1.90
CA LYS A 145 21.77 -15.13 -0.91
C LYS A 145 22.50 -13.88 -1.39
N VAL A 146 22.21 -12.74 -0.76
CA VAL A 146 22.75 -11.42 -1.17
C VAL A 146 24.27 -11.39 -1.12
N SER A 147 24.88 -12.04 -0.12
CA SER A 147 26.34 -12.06 0.05
C SER A 147 27.09 -12.60 -1.19
N HIS A 148 26.47 -13.53 -1.93
CA HIS A 148 27.08 -14.14 -3.11
C HIS A 148 27.23 -13.13 -4.26
N PHE A 149 26.31 -12.16 -4.37
CA PHE A 149 26.26 -11.19 -5.46
C PHE A 149 26.92 -9.86 -5.13
N LEU A 150 27.46 -9.68 -3.91
CA LEU A 150 28.12 -8.43 -3.50
C LEU A 150 29.26 -7.99 -4.45
N PRO A 151 30.13 -8.86 -4.99
CA PRO A 151 31.15 -8.44 -5.94
C PRO A 151 30.55 -7.82 -7.21
N TRP A 152 29.51 -8.46 -7.76
CA TRP A 152 28.80 -7.96 -8.94
C TRP A 152 28.08 -6.64 -8.64
N VAL A 153 27.31 -6.56 -7.55
CA VAL A 153 26.63 -5.33 -7.14
C VAL A 153 27.62 -4.17 -6.99
N LYS A 154 28.75 -4.40 -6.31
CA LYS A 154 29.80 -3.38 -6.13
C LYS A 154 30.45 -2.97 -7.45
N SER A 155 30.64 -3.91 -8.38
CA SER A 155 31.20 -3.59 -9.69
C SER A 155 30.21 -2.75 -10.52
N THR A 156 28.95 -3.17 -10.59
CA THR A 156 27.91 -2.51 -11.38
C THR A 156 27.58 -1.12 -10.85
N THR A 157 27.46 -0.96 -9.53
CA THR A 157 27.13 0.34 -8.90
C THR A 157 28.25 1.37 -8.98
N LYS A 158 29.52 0.96 -9.23
CA LYS A 158 30.63 1.90 -9.48
C LYS A 158 30.54 2.61 -10.84
N HIS A 159 29.72 2.10 -11.75
CA HIS A 159 29.52 2.70 -13.07
C HIS A 159 28.34 3.69 -13.12
N PHE A 160 27.70 3.94 -11.98
CA PHE A 160 26.66 4.94 -11.75
C PHE A 160 27.15 5.97 -10.73
#